data_AF-A0A968BU66-F1
#
_entry.id   AF-A0A968BU66-F1
#
_cell.length_a   1.000
_cell.length_b   1.000
_cell.length_c   1.000
_cell.angle_alpha   90.00
_cell.angle_beta   90.00
_cell.angle_gamma   90.00
#
_symmetry.space_group_name_H-M   'P 1'
#
loop_
_entity.id
_entity.type
_entity.pdbx_description
1 polymer ?
#
loop_
_entity_poly.entity_id
_entity_poly.type
_entity_poly.pdbx_seq_one_letter_code
_entity_poly.pdbx_strand_id
1 'polypeptide(L)'
;FLRTGSFDHLYTHNDDGTYAYGRKDATGAAVVAVNQSEFLRSLTIDLAGYVPEGTELTDALSGGTYTVTDGQVTVSLGGRWGSILITPPGIDLTPPDAPDDLDAAERDGAVDLDWNAVAGAAGYYVYRSPVTGGGYERLSDLPLTSPAFTDDTVVNGRTYYYVVTAVDELGNESGRSNEASALPHMIIGWANLQHPPTIDHTISALNPTDNIYGQVWIDGHTYLPGPTEGLNAQVGFGPDGSDPDGNPDWIWVDAVFNTDAGNNDEFMGQLLPEAVGTYDYAFRYSTTGGLAWLYADLDGTGNGYDPGQAGDLTVTPSEDTTPPAAPANLHLVEASPSFVHLAWDAVPDADLYRYEVYRREASSGPYGRWPTSRPRRLGTPTWAWSATRP
;
A
#
# COMPACT_ATOMS: atom_id res chain seq x y z
N PHE A 1 -12.32 32.71 -28.85
CA PHE A 1 -12.01 31.27 -28.86
C PHE A 1 -11.47 30.71 -30.18
N LEU A 2 -12.11 30.87 -31.36
CA LEU A 2 -11.66 30.20 -32.60
C LEU A 2 -10.17 30.42 -33.00
N ARG A 3 -9.56 31.56 -32.64
CA ARG A 3 -8.15 31.90 -32.92
C ARG A 3 -7.24 31.92 -31.68
N THR A 4 -7.81 31.88 -30.49
CA THR A 4 -7.13 32.26 -29.22
C THR A 4 -7.41 31.32 -28.06
N GLY A 5 -8.35 30.38 -28.22
CA GLY A 5 -8.70 29.40 -27.21
C GLY A 5 -7.72 28.23 -27.17
N SER A 6 -7.94 27.34 -26.21
CA SER A 6 -7.28 26.04 -26.07
C SER A 6 -7.36 25.21 -27.36
N PHE A 7 -6.55 24.17 -27.45
CA PHE A 7 -6.68 23.18 -28.52
C PHE A 7 -6.76 21.81 -27.85
N ASP A 8 -7.96 21.22 -27.88
CA ASP A 8 -8.28 20.02 -27.13
C ASP A 8 -8.68 18.90 -28.09
N HIS A 9 -8.11 17.72 -27.95
CA HIS A 9 -8.52 16.56 -28.75
C HIS A 9 -9.80 16.00 -28.16
N LEU A 10 -10.89 15.98 -28.93
CA LEU A 10 -12.21 15.53 -28.45
C LEU A 10 -12.63 14.19 -29.03
N TYR A 11 -12.14 13.84 -30.22
CA TYR A 11 -12.45 12.57 -30.86
C TYR A 11 -11.35 12.18 -31.85
N THR A 12 -10.86 10.94 -31.76
CA THR A 12 -9.86 10.40 -32.68
C THR A 12 -10.26 8.99 -33.13
N HIS A 13 -10.60 8.84 -34.41
CA HIS A 13 -10.65 7.54 -35.10
C HIS A 13 -9.82 7.62 -36.38
N ASN A 14 -8.56 7.21 -36.28
CA ASN A 14 -7.64 7.26 -37.42
C ASN A 14 -8.05 6.28 -38.54
N ASP A 15 -8.77 5.21 -38.20
CA ASP A 15 -9.08 4.10 -39.10
C ASP A 15 -10.21 4.41 -40.09
N ASP A 16 -11.13 5.32 -39.76
CA ASP A 16 -12.25 5.68 -40.61
C ASP A 16 -12.14 7.07 -41.26
N GLY A 17 -11.02 7.76 -40.99
CA GLY A 17 -10.68 9.08 -41.53
C GLY A 17 -11.42 10.23 -40.85
N THR A 18 -11.90 10.06 -39.62
CA THR A 18 -12.65 11.08 -38.89
C THR A 18 -11.90 11.61 -37.67
N TYR A 19 -12.06 12.91 -37.40
CA TYR A 19 -11.35 13.58 -36.30
C TYR A 19 -12.18 14.76 -35.79
N ALA A 20 -12.18 14.97 -34.47
CA ALA A 20 -12.73 16.20 -33.90
C ALA A 20 -11.81 16.80 -32.81
N TYR A 21 -11.76 18.12 -32.81
CA TYR A 21 -11.03 18.90 -31.81
C TYR A 21 -11.83 20.10 -31.33
N GLY A 22 -11.56 20.51 -30.11
CA GLY A 22 -12.15 21.63 -29.42
C GLY A 22 -11.26 22.87 -29.43
N ARG A 23 -11.90 24.03 -29.42
CA ARG A 23 -11.29 25.33 -29.13
C ARG A 23 -12.13 26.06 -28.08
N LYS A 24 -11.62 26.28 -26.87
CA LYS A 24 -12.40 26.90 -25.77
C LYS A 24 -11.66 28.06 -25.13
N ASP A 25 -12.39 29.09 -24.75
CA ASP A 25 -11.97 30.09 -23.76
C ASP A 25 -13.20 30.54 -22.95
N ALA A 26 -13.02 31.51 -22.07
CA ALA A 26 -14.09 32.02 -21.21
C ALA A 26 -15.27 32.66 -21.97
N THR A 27 -15.16 32.88 -23.29
CA THR A 27 -16.22 33.53 -24.10
C THR A 27 -17.02 32.55 -24.95
N GLY A 28 -16.61 31.29 -25.02
CA GLY A 28 -17.29 30.26 -25.80
C GLY A 28 -16.38 29.12 -26.21
N ALA A 29 -16.99 28.10 -26.84
CA ALA A 29 -16.30 26.97 -27.40
C ALA A 29 -16.69 26.73 -28.87
N ALA A 30 -15.76 26.13 -29.62
CA ALA A 30 -16.01 25.53 -30.91
C ALA A 30 -15.57 24.07 -30.91
N VAL A 31 -16.38 23.20 -31.52
CA VAL A 31 -16.05 21.81 -31.83
C VAL A 31 -15.96 21.70 -33.33
N VAL A 32 -14.76 21.38 -33.82
CA VAL A 32 -14.51 21.20 -35.26
C VAL A 32 -14.43 19.72 -35.53
N ALA A 33 -15.34 19.21 -36.36
CA ALA A 33 -15.40 17.81 -36.76
C ALA A 33 -15.12 17.69 -38.26
N VAL A 34 -14.25 16.76 -38.65
CA VAL A 34 -13.84 16.56 -40.04
C VAL A 34 -13.97 15.10 -40.45
N ASN A 35 -14.39 14.88 -41.69
CA ASN A 35 -14.45 13.58 -42.34
C ASN A 35 -13.62 13.61 -43.62
N GLN A 36 -12.46 12.93 -43.59
CA GLN A 36 -11.55 12.84 -44.74
C GLN A 36 -11.90 11.68 -45.68
N SER A 37 -12.80 10.78 -45.28
CA SER A 37 -13.25 9.67 -46.14
C SER A 37 -14.18 10.16 -47.24
N GLU A 38 -14.38 9.36 -48.29
CA GLU A 38 -15.33 9.68 -49.38
C GLU A 38 -16.79 9.36 -49.03
N PHE A 39 -17.02 8.67 -47.91
CA PHE A 39 -18.33 8.21 -47.48
C PHE A 39 -18.89 9.06 -46.36
N LEU A 40 -20.21 9.03 -46.18
CA LEU A 40 -20.84 9.66 -45.03
C LEU A 40 -20.40 8.96 -43.74
N ARG A 41 -20.11 9.74 -42.71
CA ARG A 41 -19.74 9.26 -41.37
C ARG A 41 -20.58 9.94 -40.31
N SER A 42 -20.95 9.19 -39.28
CA SER A 42 -21.57 9.72 -38.08
C SER A 42 -20.53 9.71 -36.98
N LEU A 43 -20.27 10.87 -36.39
CA LEU A 43 -19.32 11.05 -35.30
C LEU A 43 -20.12 11.36 -34.04
N THR A 44 -19.94 10.56 -33.00
CA THR A 44 -20.44 10.85 -31.66
C THR A 44 -19.27 11.36 -30.83
N ILE A 45 -19.32 12.65 -30.50
CA ILE A 45 -18.23 13.39 -29.85
C ILE A 45 -18.61 13.57 -28.39
N ASP A 46 -17.71 13.18 -27.48
CA ASP A 46 -17.85 13.41 -26.05
C ASP A 46 -17.47 14.86 -25.70
N LEU A 47 -18.39 15.56 -25.08
CA LEU A 47 -18.29 16.95 -24.64
C LEU A 47 -18.51 17.08 -23.12
N ALA A 48 -18.60 15.98 -22.37
CA ALA A 48 -18.76 16.01 -20.92
C ALA A 48 -17.62 16.81 -20.27
N GLY A 49 -17.96 17.77 -19.41
CA GLY A 49 -17.01 18.72 -18.80
C GLY A 49 -16.42 19.76 -19.76
N TYR A 50 -16.66 19.65 -21.06
CA TYR A 50 -16.16 20.59 -22.08
C TYR A 50 -17.19 21.65 -22.45
N VAL A 51 -18.43 21.24 -22.76
CA VAL A 51 -19.58 22.11 -23.01
C VAL A 51 -20.76 21.65 -22.14
N PRO A 52 -21.46 22.55 -21.43
CA PRO A 52 -22.64 22.26 -20.62
C PRO A 52 -23.71 21.40 -21.32
N GLU A 53 -24.31 20.48 -20.56
CA GLU A 53 -25.45 19.67 -20.98
C GLU A 53 -26.62 20.56 -21.45
N GLY A 54 -27.32 20.15 -22.51
CA GLY A 54 -28.44 20.91 -23.07
C GLY A 54 -28.03 22.14 -23.89
N THR A 55 -26.73 22.45 -24.02
CA THR A 55 -26.27 23.55 -24.88
C THR A 55 -26.65 23.29 -26.34
N GLU A 56 -27.34 24.25 -26.96
CA GLU A 56 -27.59 24.23 -28.40
C GLU A 56 -26.40 24.83 -29.14
N LEU A 57 -25.66 23.98 -29.84
CA LEU A 57 -24.56 24.34 -30.73
C LEU A 57 -25.10 24.64 -32.13
N THR A 58 -24.57 25.69 -32.76
CA THR A 58 -24.87 26.01 -34.16
C THR A 58 -23.69 25.64 -35.04
N ASP A 59 -23.92 24.92 -36.13
CA ASP A 59 -22.91 24.71 -37.16
C ASP A 59 -22.72 25.98 -37.99
N ALA A 60 -21.55 26.59 -37.87
CA ALA A 60 -21.21 27.81 -38.61
C ALA A 60 -21.11 27.61 -40.14
N LEU A 61 -21.01 26.37 -40.62
CA LEU A 61 -20.93 26.05 -42.05
C LEU A 61 -22.31 25.80 -42.67
N SER A 62 -23.17 25.03 -41.98
CA SER A 62 -24.48 24.60 -42.51
C SER A 62 -25.67 25.36 -41.93
N GLY A 63 -25.50 26.01 -40.77
CA GLY A 63 -26.58 26.61 -39.99
C GLY A 63 -27.44 25.59 -39.21
N GLY A 64 -27.10 24.29 -39.25
CA GLY A 64 -27.78 23.27 -38.47
C GLY A 64 -27.54 23.44 -36.96
N THR A 65 -28.49 23.00 -36.14
CA THR A 65 -28.38 23.03 -34.68
C THR A 65 -28.22 21.63 -34.10
N TYR A 66 -27.47 21.53 -33.02
CA TYR A 66 -27.15 20.27 -32.33
C TYR A 66 -27.18 20.52 -30.83
N THR A 67 -27.89 19.69 -30.07
CA THR A 67 -27.95 19.81 -28.62
C THR A 67 -27.00 18.81 -27.98
N VAL A 68 -26.27 19.25 -26.95
CA VAL A 68 -25.50 18.33 -26.10
C VAL A 68 -26.50 17.50 -25.28
N THR A 69 -26.45 16.18 -25.45
CA THR A 69 -27.32 15.23 -24.75
C THR A 69 -26.48 14.10 -24.19
N ASP A 70 -26.64 13.80 -22.90
CA ASP A 70 -25.83 12.83 -22.17
C ASP A 70 -24.31 13.13 -22.29
N GLY A 71 -23.96 14.42 -22.26
CA GLY A 71 -22.60 14.91 -22.46
C GLY A 71 -22.06 14.75 -23.88
N GLN A 72 -22.87 14.32 -24.85
CA GLN A 72 -22.40 14.01 -26.21
C GLN A 72 -23.13 14.82 -27.28
N VAL A 73 -22.49 14.93 -28.44
CA VAL A 73 -23.14 15.42 -29.67
C VAL A 73 -22.85 14.47 -30.83
N THR A 74 -23.88 14.15 -31.61
CA THR A 74 -23.73 13.31 -32.81
C THR A 74 -23.88 14.14 -34.08
N VAL A 75 -22.86 14.11 -34.94
CA VAL A 75 -22.79 14.87 -36.19
C VAL A 75 -22.68 13.92 -37.38
N SER A 76 -23.55 14.08 -38.37
CA SER A 76 -23.45 13.37 -39.65
C SER A 76 -22.72 14.22 -40.68
N LEU A 77 -21.54 13.77 -41.11
CA LEU A 77 -20.68 14.46 -42.05
C LEU A 77 -20.63 13.72 -43.39
N GLY A 78 -20.92 14.44 -44.48
CA GLY A 78 -20.68 13.94 -45.83
C GLY A 78 -19.19 13.61 -46.08
N GLY A 79 -18.92 12.85 -47.15
CA GLY A 79 -17.55 12.55 -47.55
C GLY A 79 -16.77 13.82 -47.89
N ARG A 80 -15.52 13.90 -47.44
CA ARG A 80 -14.62 15.06 -47.63
C ARG A 80 -15.24 16.38 -47.13
N TRP A 81 -15.97 16.32 -46.03
CA TRP A 81 -16.66 17.48 -45.43
C TRP A 81 -16.29 17.70 -43.95
N GLY A 82 -16.79 18.77 -43.36
CA GLY A 82 -16.63 19.08 -41.94
C GLY A 82 -17.76 19.92 -41.37
N SER A 83 -17.77 20.08 -40.05
CA SER A 83 -18.72 20.92 -39.31
C SER A 83 -17.95 21.74 -38.27
N ILE A 84 -18.44 22.96 -38.00
CA ILE A 84 -17.88 23.83 -36.96
C ILE A 84 -19.02 24.19 -36.02
N LEU A 85 -19.21 23.39 -34.99
CA LEU A 85 -20.22 23.62 -33.97
C LEU A 85 -19.72 24.70 -33.01
N ILE A 86 -20.46 25.79 -32.86
CA ILE A 86 -20.12 26.89 -31.95
C ILE A 86 -21.20 27.04 -30.88
N THR A 87 -20.76 27.34 -29.66
CA THR A 87 -21.66 27.68 -28.56
C THR A 87 -22.35 29.03 -28.80
N PRO A 88 -23.52 29.27 -28.19
CA PRO A 88 -24.17 30.57 -28.23
C PRO A 88 -23.30 31.64 -27.53
N PRO A 89 -23.42 32.93 -27.91
CA PRO A 89 -22.68 34.01 -27.26
C PRO A 89 -23.05 34.13 -25.78
N GLY A 90 -22.04 34.32 -24.91
CA GLY A 90 -22.25 34.56 -23.48
C GLY A 90 -22.62 33.32 -22.67
N ILE A 91 -22.42 32.11 -23.23
CA ILE A 91 -22.47 30.87 -22.46
C ILE A 91 -21.42 30.94 -21.34
N ASP A 92 -21.79 30.51 -20.14
CA ASP A 92 -20.81 30.36 -19.07
C ASP A 92 -20.13 29.01 -19.17
N LEU A 93 -18.81 29.06 -19.31
CA LEU A 93 -17.92 27.91 -19.43
C LEU A 93 -16.84 27.92 -18.36
N THR A 94 -16.97 28.83 -17.38
CA THR A 94 -16.01 29.00 -16.31
C THR A 94 -16.41 28.06 -15.18
N PRO A 95 -15.62 27.01 -14.89
CA PRO A 95 -15.95 26.15 -13.78
C PRO A 95 -15.73 26.87 -12.44
N PRO A 96 -16.33 26.35 -11.35
CA PRO A 96 -15.93 26.74 -10.00
C PRO A 96 -14.44 26.50 -9.73
N ASP A 97 -13.94 27.08 -8.65
CA ASP A 97 -12.62 26.72 -8.13
C ASP A 97 -12.58 25.22 -7.75
N ALA A 98 -11.39 24.62 -7.80
CA ALA A 98 -11.23 23.25 -7.33
C ALA A 98 -11.45 23.19 -5.81
N PRO A 99 -12.10 22.14 -5.28
CA PRO A 99 -12.13 21.90 -3.83
C PRO A 99 -10.72 21.84 -3.25
N ASP A 100 -10.55 22.28 -2.01
CA ASP A 100 -9.30 22.15 -1.26
C ASP A 100 -9.54 21.48 0.09
N ASP A 101 -8.42 21.16 0.76
CA ASP A 101 -8.41 20.53 2.08
C ASP A 101 -9.20 19.21 2.13
N LEU A 102 -9.09 18.41 1.06
CA LEU A 102 -9.66 17.06 1.06
C LEU A 102 -8.92 16.22 2.10
N ASP A 103 -9.65 15.70 3.09
CA ASP A 103 -9.19 14.73 4.07
C ASP A 103 -9.85 13.36 3.86
N ALA A 104 -9.17 12.31 4.31
CA ALA A 104 -9.66 10.93 4.20
C ALA A 104 -9.44 10.18 5.52
N ALA A 105 -10.51 10.04 6.29
CA ALA A 105 -10.50 9.32 7.56
C ALA A 105 -10.80 7.84 7.36
N GLU A 106 -9.85 6.99 7.77
CA GLU A 106 -9.93 5.54 7.71
C GLU A 106 -10.94 4.97 8.73
N ARG A 107 -11.76 4.02 8.29
CA ARG A 107 -12.67 3.25 9.14
C ARG A 107 -12.63 1.77 8.76
N ASP A 108 -13.27 0.96 9.59
CA ASP A 108 -13.52 -0.45 9.30
C ASP A 108 -14.54 -0.57 8.15
N GLY A 109 -14.06 -0.98 6.97
CA GLY A 109 -14.88 -1.18 5.77
C GLY A 109 -15.39 0.11 5.13
N ALA A 110 -14.85 1.27 5.51
CA ALA A 110 -15.27 2.57 4.97
C ALA A 110 -14.14 3.59 4.98
N VAL A 111 -14.28 4.63 4.17
CA VAL A 111 -13.48 5.86 4.25
C VAL A 111 -14.44 7.05 4.29
N ASP A 112 -14.33 7.87 5.33
CA ASP A 112 -15.06 9.13 5.42
C ASP A 112 -14.20 10.25 4.81
N LEU A 113 -14.75 10.95 3.83
CA LEU A 113 -14.12 12.05 3.13
C LEU A 113 -14.83 13.35 3.47
N ASP A 114 -14.06 14.41 3.71
CA ASP A 114 -14.56 15.77 3.83
C ASP A 114 -13.61 16.78 3.18
N TRP A 115 -14.15 17.91 2.76
CA TRP A 115 -13.41 18.98 2.09
C TRP A 115 -14.10 20.34 2.32
N ASN A 116 -13.43 21.42 1.95
CA ASN A 116 -14.04 22.75 2.04
C ASN A 116 -15.10 22.99 0.97
N ALA A 117 -16.21 23.61 1.36
CA ALA A 117 -17.26 23.98 0.42
C ALA A 117 -16.77 25.05 -0.58
N VAL A 118 -17.02 24.82 -1.87
CA VAL A 118 -16.65 25.71 -2.97
C VAL A 118 -17.80 26.66 -3.28
N ALA A 119 -17.53 27.97 -3.31
CA ALA A 119 -18.52 28.98 -3.71
C ALA A 119 -18.90 28.82 -5.19
N GLY A 120 -20.21 28.81 -5.47
CA GLY A 120 -20.72 28.63 -6.84
C GLY A 120 -20.85 27.16 -7.28
N ALA A 121 -20.43 26.20 -6.46
CA ALA A 121 -20.69 24.79 -6.71
C ALA A 121 -22.16 24.46 -6.44
N ALA A 122 -22.81 23.80 -7.40
CA ALA A 122 -24.08 23.12 -7.24
C ALA A 122 -23.90 21.72 -6.64
N GLY A 123 -22.72 21.12 -6.78
CA GLY A 123 -22.35 19.89 -6.11
C GLY A 123 -20.92 19.45 -6.38
N TYR A 124 -20.61 18.20 -6.04
CA TYR A 124 -19.27 17.62 -6.12
C TYR A 124 -19.28 16.22 -6.70
N TYR A 125 -18.22 15.85 -7.43
CA TYR A 125 -17.97 14.46 -7.80
C TYR A 125 -16.73 13.94 -7.06
N VAL A 126 -16.88 12.76 -6.48
CA VAL A 126 -15.78 12.06 -5.81
C VAL A 126 -15.21 11.03 -6.77
N TYR A 127 -13.88 11.00 -6.85
CA TYR A 127 -13.16 10.04 -7.65
C TYR A 127 -12.18 9.25 -6.78
N ARG A 128 -11.99 7.97 -7.11
CA ARG A 128 -11.09 7.06 -6.40
C ARG A 128 -10.17 6.33 -7.36
N SER A 129 -8.93 6.11 -6.96
CA SER A 129 -7.96 5.27 -7.66
C SER A 129 -7.28 4.29 -6.69
N PRO A 130 -6.89 3.10 -7.15
CA PRO A 130 -5.97 2.22 -6.42
C PRO A 130 -4.49 2.65 -6.55
N VAL A 131 -4.18 3.67 -7.36
CA VAL A 131 -2.82 4.14 -7.63
C VAL A 131 -2.75 5.67 -7.48
N THR A 132 -1.72 6.15 -6.80
CA THR A 132 -1.48 7.60 -6.64
C THR A 132 -1.27 8.30 -7.99
N GLY A 133 -1.80 9.52 -8.09
CA GLY A 133 -1.53 10.46 -9.19
C GLY A 133 -2.27 10.19 -10.50
N GLY A 134 -3.15 9.19 -10.58
CA GLY A 134 -3.90 8.91 -11.80
C GLY A 134 -4.81 7.68 -11.72
N GLY A 135 -5.58 7.44 -12.79
CA GLY A 135 -6.45 6.27 -12.89
C GLY A 135 -7.75 6.36 -12.10
N TYR A 136 -8.15 7.57 -11.68
CA TYR A 136 -9.35 7.72 -10.87
C TYR A 136 -10.64 7.47 -11.64
N GLU A 137 -11.53 6.72 -11.01
CA GLU A 137 -12.87 6.43 -11.44
C GLU A 137 -13.87 7.18 -10.55
N ARG A 138 -14.93 7.69 -11.15
CA ARG A 138 -15.97 8.43 -10.42
C ARG A 138 -16.79 7.47 -9.58
N LEU A 139 -17.00 7.81 -8.31
CA LEU A 139 -17.79 6.99 -7.37
C LEU A 139 -19.27 7.37 -7.34
N SER A 140 -19.60 8.64 -7.60
CA SER A 140 -20.97 9.13 -7.61
C SER A 140 -21.48 9.33 -9.05
N ASP A 141 -22.70 8.85 -9.34
CA ASP A 141 -23.34 9.09 -10.63
C ASP A 141 -23.88 10.52 -10.77
N LEU A 142 -24.29 11.12 -9.64
CA LEU A 142 -24.82 12.47 -9.55
C LEU A 142 -23.93 13.34 -8.64
N PRO A 143 -23.95 14.68 -8.83
CA PRO A 143 -23.24 15.59 -7.93
C PRO A 143 -23.76 15.49 -6.49
N LEU A 144 -22.84 15.37 -5.55
CA LEU A 144 -23.13 15.43 -4.11
C LEU A 144 -23.35 16.88 -3.70
N THR A 145 -24.37 17.16 -2.90
CA THR A 145 -24.65 18.52 -2.41
C THR A 145 -23.93 18.84 -1.09
N SER A 146 -23.49 17.81 -0.38
CA SER A 146 -22.69 17.93 0.85
C SER A 146 -21.20 17.91 0.49
N PRO A 147 -20.35 18.72 1.14
CA PRO A 147 -18.89 18.66 0.98
C PRO A 147 -18.29 17.52 1.82
N ALA A 148 -18.94 16.36 1.78
CA ALA A 148 -18.55 15.15 2.50
C ALA A 148 -19.14 13.92 1.79
N PHE A 149 -18.44 12.80 1.89
CA PHE A 149 -18.83 11.53 1.30
C PHE A 149 -18.27 10.35 2.10
N THR A 150 -19.06 9.31 2.30
CA THR A 150 -18.57 8.04 2.85
C THR A 150 -18.47 7.03 1.71
N ASP A 151 -17.26 6.53 1.47
CA ASP A 151 -17.03 5.39 0.57
C ASP A 151 -17.09 4.09 1.38
N ASP A 152 -18.25 3.43 1.36
CA ASP A 152 -18.51 2.13 2.01
C ASP A 152 -18.27 0.93 1.07
N THR A 153 -17.68 1.17 -0.11
CA THR A 153 -17.38 0.13 -1.12
C THR A 153 -15.94 -0.35 -1.08
N VAL A 154 -15.15 0.17 -0.13
CA VAL A 154 -13.75 -0.17 0.07
C VAL A 154 -13.58 -1.54 0.72
N VAL A 155 -12.39 -2.11 0.56
CA VAL A 155 -12.00 -3.33 1.26
C VAL A 155 -10.82 -3.00 2.16
N ASN A 156 -10.87 -3.47 3.41
CA ASN A 156 -9.79 -3.27 4.37
C ASN A 156 -8.45 -3.80 3.85
N GLY A 157 -7.36 -3.17 4.28
CA GLY A 157 -6.00 -3.58 3.92
C GLY A 157 -5.58 -3.19 2.49
N ARG A 158 -6.37 -2.33 1.80
CA ARG A 158 -6.01 -1.75 0.50
C ARG A 158 -5.95 -0.23 0.61
N THR A 159 -4.87 0.37 0.14
CA THR A 159 -4.76 1.83 0.04
C THR A 159 -5.58 2.35 -1.13
N TYR A 160 -6.37 3.37 -0.88
CA TYR A 160 -7.14 4.10 -1.87
C TYR A 160 -6.71 5.57 -1.90
N TYR A 161 -6.81 6.17 -3.08
CA TYR A 161 -6.48 7.58 -3.33
C TYR A 161 -7.71 8.29 -3.86
N TYR A 162 -8.02 9.44 -3.28
CA TYR A 162 -9.24 10.20 -3.56
C TYR A 162 -8.90 11.60 -4.06
N VAL A 163 -9.72 12.08 -4.98
CA VAL A 163 -9.76 13.47 -5.42
C VAL A 163 -11.21 13.87 -5.63
N VAL A 164 -11.51 15.15 -5.43
CA VAL A 164 -12.86 15.70 -5.58
C VAL A 164 -12.83 16.85 -6.57
N THR A 165 -13.90 16.99 -7.35
CA THR A 165 -14.16 18.16 -8.20
C THR A 165 -15.47 18.82 -7.77
N ALA A 166 -15.58 20.12 -8.01
CA ALA A 166 -16.82 20.88 -7.88
C ALA A 166 -17.47 21.02 -9.27
N VAL A 167 -18.80 21.10 -9.29
CA VAL A 167 -19.58 21.35 -10.50
C VAL A 167 -20.64 22.42 -10.22
N ASP A 168 -20.82 23.36 -11.13
CA ASP A 168 -21.85 24.42 -11.04
C ASP A 168 -23.23 23.95 -11.55
N GLU A 169 -24.25 24.82 -11.49
CA GLU A 169 -25.60 24.52 -11.98
C GLU A 169 -25.67 24.27 -13.49
N LEU A 170 -24.65 24.71 -14.24
CA LEU A 170 -24.54 24.55 -15.67
C LEU A 170 -23.72 23.30 -16.05
N GLY A 171 -23.18 22.56 -15.08
CA GLY A 171 -22.39 21.37 -15.34
C GLY A 171 -20.92 21.64 -15.68
N ASN A 172 -20.41 22.87 -15.47
CA ASN A 172 -18.98 23.13 -15.61
C ASN A 172 -18.24 22.52 -14.41
N GLU A 173 -17.38 21.55 -14.67
CA GLU A 173 -16.62 20.83 -13.65
C GLU A 173 -15.22 21.45 -13.47
N SER A 174 -14.81 21.60 -12.21
CA SER A 174 -13.53 22.20 -11.81
C SER A 174 -12.34 21.27 -12.08
N GLY A 175 -11.14 21.80 -11.81
CA GLY A 175 -9.98 20.95 -11.56
C GLY A 175 -10.17 20.05 -10.32
N ARG A 176 -9.30 19.06 -10.19
CA ARG A 176 -9.26 18.18 -9.00
C ARG A 176 -8.66 18.91 -7.79
N SER A 177 -9.12 18.52 -6.62
CA SER A 177 -8.54 18.88 -5.32
C SER A 177 -7.10 18.36 -5.14
N ASN A 178 -6.52 18.60 -3.97
CA ASN A 178 -5.41 17.76 -3.49
C ASN A 178 -5.83 16.28 -3.46
N GLU A 179 -4.86 15.39 -3.65
CA GLU A 179 -5.07 13.96 -3.43
C GLU A 179 -5.01 13.67 -1.93
N ALA A 180 -5.98 12.90 -1.43
CA ALA A 180 -5.99 12.31 -0.09
C ALA A 180 -5.89 10.79 -0.21
N SER A 181 -5.34 10.11 0.80
CA SER A 181 -5.20 8.65 0.79
C SER A 181 -5.65 8.04 2.11
N ALA A 182 -6.24 6.85 2.03
CA ALA A 182 -6.69 6.09 3.19
C ALA A 182 -6.43 4.59 2.99
N LEU A 183 -6.02 3.90 4.06
CA LEU A 183 -5.95 2.46 4.21
C LEU A 183 -7.03 2.00 5.20
N PRO A 184 -8.29 1.81 4.77
CA PRO A 184 -9.35 1.30 5.65
C PRO A 184 -8.89 0.01 6.34
N HIS A 185 -9.15 -0.07 7.64
CA HIS A 185 -8.71 -1.17 8.48
C HIS A 185 -9.59 -1.33 9.72
N MET A 186 -9.59 -2.52 10.30
CA MET A 186 -10.28 -2.80 11.55
C MET A 186 -9.65 -2.02 12.71
N ILE A 187 -10.44 -1.57 13.69
CA ILE A 187 -9.93 -0.86 14.86
C ILE A 187 -9.74 -1.83 16.01
N ILE A 188 -8.50 -1.99 16.48
CA ILE A 188 -8.22 -2.82 17.66
C ILE A 188 -8.72 -2.09 18.90
N GLY A 189 -9.69 -2.69 19.59
CA GLY A 189 -10.28 -2.10 20.78
C GLY A 189 -9.55 -2.46 22.07
N TRP A 190 -8.92 -3.65 22.12
CA TRP A 190 -8.14 -4.11 23.27
C TRP A 190 -7.17 -5.21 22.84
N ALA A 191 -6.01 -5.29 23.50
CA ALA A 191 -5.11 -6.44 23.41
C ALA A 191 -4.27 -6.58 24.68
N ASN A 192 -3.61 -7.73 24.87
CA ASN A 192 -2.61 -7.94 25.93
C ASN A 192 -1.56 -8.99 25.55
N LEU A 193 -0.45 -8.97 26.29
CA LEU A 193 0.32 -10.18 26.58
C LEU A 193 -0.47 -11.01 27.60
N GLN A 194 -0.88 -12.21 27.25
CA GLN A 194 -1.78 -13.02 28.07
C GLN A 194 -1.03 -13.88 29.09
N HIS A 195 -0.03 -14.65 28.64
CA HIS A 195 0.74 -15.58 29.48
C HIS A 195 1.93 -16.17 28.69
N PRO A 196 3.02 -16.62 29.34
CA PRO A 196 3.38 -16.35 30.74
C PRO A 196 3.76 -14.89 30.96
N PRO A 197 3.78 -14.43 32.23
CA PRO A 197 4.37 -13.14 32.59
C PRO A 197 5.90 -13.20 32.75
N THR A 198 6.45 -14.40 32.96
CA THR A 198 7.88 -14.62 33.18
C THR A 198 8.35 -15.90 32.49
N ILE A 199 9.52 -15.88 31.87
CA ILE A 199 10.15 -17.04 31.24
C ILE A 199 11.61 -17.13 31.68
N ASP A 200 11.99 -18.29 32.23
CA ASP A 200 13.39 -18.67 32.39
C ASP A 200 13.79 -19.58 31.21
N HIS A 201 14.74 -19.15 30.39
CA HIS A 201 15.19 -19.89 29.22
C HIS A 201 16.70 -20.12 29.27
N THR A 202 17.13 -21.36 29.10
CA THR A 202 18.56 -21.64 28.87
C THR A 202 18.90 -21.38 27.41
N ILE A 203 19.85 -20.48 27.16
CA ILE A 203 20.24 -20.07 25.80
C ILE A 203 20.46 -21.30 24.90
N SER A 204 19.78 -21.30 23.75
CA SER A 204 19.88 -22.37 22.78
C SER A 204 19.78 -21.80 21.38
N ALA A 205 20.53 -22.41 20.46
CA ALA A 205 20.50 -22.06 19.05
C ALA A 205 19.36 -22.75 18.29
N LEU A 206 18.73 -23.76 18.91
CA LEU A 206 17.78 -24.67 18.26
C LEU A 206 16.46 -24.75 19.01
N ASN A 207 16.49 -24.63 20.35
CA ASN A 207 15.31 -24.73 21.17
C ASN A 207 14.82 -23.31 21.50
N PRO A 208 13.63 -22.91 21.05
CA PRO A 208 13.07 -21.62 21.43
C PRO A 208 12.53 -21.67 22.87
N THR A 209 12.04 -20.53 23.35
CA THR A 209 11.29 -20.43 24.61
C THR A 209 10.03 -21.31 24.60
N ASP A 210 9.41 -21.49 25.76
CA ASP A 210 8.02 -21.94 25.83
C ASP A 210 7.09 -21.01 25.03
N ASN A 211 5.90 -21.51 24.71
CA ASN A 211 4.89 -20.72 24.00
C ASN A 211 4.47 -19.50 24.84
N ILE A 212 4.47 -18.36 24.16
CA ILE A 212 4.01 -17.08 24.68
C ILE A 212 2.69 -16.77 23.97
N TYR A 213 1.69 -16.39 24.74
CA TYR A 213 0.32 -16.18 24.30
C TYR A 213 -0.06 -14.72 24.47
N GLY A 214 -0.77 -14.17 23.50
CA GLY A 214 -1.35 -12.84 23.56
C GLY A 214 -2.76 -12.86 22.99
N GLN A 215 -3.64 -12.02 23.52
CA GLN A 215 -5.03 -11.92 23.06
C GLN A 215 -5.34 -10.54 22.50
N VAL A 216 -6.26 -10.50 21.55
CA VAL A 216 -6.70 -9.27 20.89
C VAL A 216 -8.20 -9.30 20.64
N TRP A 217 -8.83 -8.16 20.87
CA TRP A 217 -10.26 -7.94 20.67
C TRP A 217 -10.48 -6.83 19.63
N ILE A 218 -11.31 -7.15 18.64
CA ILE A 218 -11.75 -6.23 17.59
C ILE A 218 -13.27 -6.36 17.50
N ASP A 219 -13.97 -5.25 17.69
CA ASP A 219 -15.44 -5.22 17.58
C ASP A 219 -15.89 -5.69 16.20
N GLY A 220 -16.93 -6.52 16.14
CA GLY A 220 -17.41 -7.11 14.89
C GLY A 220 -16.63 -8.33 14.36
N HIS A 221 -15.39 -8.59 14.84
CA HIS A 221 -14.47 -9.54 14.20
C HIS A 221 -14.03 -10.71 15.08
N THR A 222 -13.35 -10.48 16.22
CA THR A 222 -12.65 -11.55 16.98
C THR A 222 -13.55 -12.49 17.78
N TYR A 223 -14.87 -12.28 17.77
CA TYR A 223 -15.82 -13.24 18.33
C TYR A 223 -16.29 -14.28 17.30
N LEU A 224 -15.94 -14.10 16.02
CA LEU A 224 -16.25 -15.04 14.96
C LEU A 224 -15.26 -16.21 15.01
N PRO A 225 -15.70 -17.45 14.71
CA PRO A 225 -14.80 -18.59 14.77
C PRO A 225 -13.65 -18.53 13.74
N GLY A 226 -12.42 -18.75 14.21
CA GLY A 226 -11.22 -18.82 13.38
C GLY A 226 -10.47 -17.49 13.30
N PRO A 227 -9.30 -17.48 12.64
CA PRO A 227 -8.44 -16.30 12.63
C PRO A 227 -9.11 -15.13 11.91
N THR A 228 -9.07 -13.95 12.54
CA THR A 228 -9.48 -12.69 11.90
C THR A 228 -8.60 -12.38 10.68
N GLU A 229 -9.20 -12.23 9.50
CA GLU A 229 -8.47 -11.94 8.26
C GLU A 229 -7.86 -10.53 8.30
N GLY A 230 -6.59 -10.39 7.89
CA GLY A 230 -5.89 -9.10 7.89
C GLY A 230 -5.36 -8.67 9.26
N LEU A 231 -5.58 -9.44 10.32
CA LEU A 231 -4.96 -9.26 11.62
C LEU A 231 -3.61 -9.95 11.69
N ASN A 232 -2.55 -9.18 11.95
CA ASN A 232 -1.21 -9.67 12.21
C ASN A 232 -0.90 -9.59 13.70
N ALA A 233 -0.25 -10.62 14.22
CA ALA A 233 0.27 -10.64 15.59
C ALA A 233 1.75 -11.02 15.58
N GLN A 234 2.53 -10.39 16.45
CA GLN A 234 3.91 -10.72 16.67
C GLN A 234 4.21 -10.75 18.16
N VAL A 235 5.13 -11.61 18.55
CA VAL A 235 5.77 -11.57 19.86
C VAL A 235 7.22 -11.14 19.66
N GLY A 236 7.71 -10.30 20.55
CA GLY A 236 9.08 -9.81 20.47
C GLY A 236 9.67 -9.55 21.83
N PHE A 237 10.99 -9.45 21.86
CA PHE A 237 11.76 -9.13 23.06
C PHE A 237 12.82 -8.08 22.75
N GLY A 238 13.17 -7.29 23.77
CA GLY A 238 14.15 -6.23 23.68
C GLY A 238 14.84 -5.97 25.02
N PRO A 239 15.66 -4.92 25.10
CA PRO A 239 16.36 -4.57 26.32
C PRO A 239 15.41 -4.42 27.53
N ASP A 240 15.82 -4.93 28.68
CA ASP A 240 15.12 -4.78 29.97
C ASP A 240 14.84 -3.31 30.31
N GLY A 241 13.59 -3.01 30.68
CA GLY A 241 13.07 -1.68 31.00
C GLY A 241 12.94 -0.73 29.81
N SER A 242 12.74 -1.23 28.58
CA SER A 242 12.70 -0.40 27.36
C SER A 242 11.36 -0.40 26.64
N ASP A 243 11.04 0.71 25.98
CA ASP A 243 9.86 0.82 25.12
C ASP A 243 10.17 0.22 23.73
N PRO A 244 9.30 -0.65 23.17
CA PRO A 244 9.43 -1.19 21.82
C PRO A 244 9.13 -0.21 20.68
N ASP A 245 8.41 0.89 20.91
CA ASP A 245 8.02 1.81 19.85
C ASP A 245 9.24 2.58 19.32
N GLY A 246 9.48 2.44 18.01
CA GLY A 246 10.66 3.01 17.34
C GLY A 246 12.01 2.45 17.80
N ASN A 247 12.05 1.41 18.65
CA ASN A 247 13.28 0.85 19.20
C ASN A 247 13.80 -0.32 18.34
N PRO A 248 14.93 -0.16 17.63
CA PRO A 248 15.45 -1.18 16.72
C PRO A 248 16.09 -2.38 17.44
N ASP A 249 16.34 -2.29 18.75
CA ASP A 249 16.93 -3.38 19.53
C ASP A 249 15.88 -4.45 19.91
N TRP A 250 14.60 -4.20 19.66
CA TRP A 250 13.53 -5.19 19.79
C TRP A 250 13.49 -6.12 18.57
N ILE A 251 13.51 -7.42 18.84
CA ILE A 251 13.46 -8.47 17.83
C ILE A 251 12.06 -9.07 17.84
N TRP A 252 11.40 -9.09 16.67
CA TRP A 252 10.02 -9.53 16.50
C TRP A 252 9.92 -10.81 15.67
N VAL A 253 9.02 -11.69 16.08
CA VAL A 253 8.71 -12.95 15.41
C VAL A 253 7.20 -13.02 15.19
N ASP A 254 6.78 -13.50 14.01
CA ASP A 254 5.36 -13.74 13.71
C ASP A 254 4.76 -14.73 14.71
N ALA A 255 3.65 -14.33 15.32
CA ALA A 255 2.82 -15.20 16.14
C ALA A 255 1.73 -15.82 15.27
N VAL A 256 1.39 -17.08 15.56
CA VAL A 256 0.36 -17.82 14.83
C VAL A 256 -0.94 -17.84 15.64
N PHE A 257 -2.08 -17.83 14.94
CA PHE A 257 -3.37 -18.03 15.59
C PHE A 257 -3.38 -19.36 16.37
N ASN A 258 -3.79 -19.30 17.63
CA ASN A 258 -3.92 -20.46 18.51
C ASN A 258 -5.38 -20.92 18.58
N THR A 259 -6.27 -20.04 19.06
CA THR A 259 -7.67 -20.37 19.30
C THR A 259 -8.54 -19.12 19.49
N ASP A 260 -9.86 -19.29 19.38
CA ASP A 260 -10.84 -18.29 19.80
C ASP A 260 -10.97 -18.35 21.34
N ALA A 261 -10.48 -17.32 22.04
CA ALA A 261 -10.50 -17.20 23.48
C ALA A 261 -11.67 -16.30 23.94
N GLY A 262 -12.86 -16.89 24.06
CA GLY A 262 -14.05 -16.13 24.40
C GLY A 262 -14.48 -15.23 23.25
N ASN A 263 -14.30 -13.91 23.39
CA ASN A 263 -14.57 -12.94 22.31
C ASN A 263 -13.27 -12.44 21.63
N ASN A 264 -12.13 -13.01 21.99
CA ASN A 264 -10.81 -12.58 21.54
C ASN A 264 -10.21 -13.64 20.62
N ASP A 265 -9.35 -13.21 19.72
CA ASP A 265 -8.42 -14.12 19.05
C ASP A 265 -7.18 -14.26 19.95
N GLU A 266 -6.77 -15.49 20.23
CA GLU A 266 -5.50 -15.77 20.90
C GLU A 266 -4.45 -16.20 19.88
N PHE A 267 -3.27 -15.58 19.98
CA PHE A 267 -2.10 -15.91 19.19
C PHE A 267 -1.01 -16.49 20.08
N MET A 268 -0.17 -17.35 19.51
CA MET A 268 1.00 -17.90 20.19
C MET A 268 2.27 -17.76 19.35
N GLY A 269 3.39 -17.50 20.01
CA GLY A 269 4.70 -17.46 19.39
C GLY A 269 5.78 -17.93 20.35
N GLN A 270 7.00 -18.09 19.85
CA GLN A 270 8.15 -18.48 20.64
C GLN A 270 9.35 -17.62 20.23
N LEU A 271 10.26 -17.39 21.16
CA LEU A 271 11.44 -16.55 20.95
C LEU A 271 12.71 -17.40 20.93
N LEU A 272 13.73 -16.94 20.23
CA LEU A 272 15.04 -17.61 20.16
C LEU A 272 16.15 -16.58 20.45
N PRO A 273 16.39 -16.23 21.73
CA PRO A 273 17.38 -15.23 22.10
C PRO A 273 18.80 -15.72 21.80
N GLU A 274 19.63 -14.85 21.22
CA GLU A 274 21.02 -15.15 20.83
C GLU A 274 22.06 -14.72 21.88
N ALA A 275 21.63 -14.15 23.00
CA ALA A 275 22.50 -13.71 24.08
C ALA A 275 21.88 -13.97 25.46
N VAL A 276 22.74 -14.14 26.47
CA VAL A 276 22.34 -14.25 27.87
C VAL A 276 22.04 -12.87 28.45
N GLY A 277 21.07 -12.79 29.35
CA GLY A 277 20.64 -11.52 29.94
C GLY A 277 19.21 -11.55 30.45
N THR A 278 18.75 -10.40 30.93
CA THR A 278 17.33 -10.12 31.19
C THR A 278 16.79 -9.25 30.06
N TYR A 279 15.55 -9.52 29.66
CA TYR A 279 14.88 -8.88 28.53
C TYR A 279 13.42 -8.66 28.87
N ASP A 280 12.85 -7.57 28.35
CA ASP A 280 11.41 -7.41 28.27
C ASP A 280 10.89 -8.13 27.03
N TYR A 281 9.68 -8.70 27.12
CA TYR A 281 8.95 -9.18 25.96
C TYR A 281 7.49 -8.72 25.98
N ALA A 282 6.91 -8.63 24.78
CA ALA A 282 5.57 -8.09 24.56
C ALA A 282 4.92 -8.71 23.32
N PHE A 283 3.60 -8.55 23.22
CA PHE A 283 2.88 -8.77 21.98
C PHE A 283 2.68 -7.45 21.24
N ARG A 284 2.57 -7.52 19.91
CA ARG A 284 2.06 -6.41 19.10
C ARG A 284 1.13 -6.89 18.01
N TYR A 285 0.19 -6.03 17.64
CA TYR A 285 -0.87 -6.34 16.69
C TYR A 285 -1.00 -5.26 15.62
N SER A 286 -1.34 -5.66 14.41
CA SER A 286 -1.53 -4.75 13.28
C SER A 286 -2.70 -5.21 12.42
N THR A 287 -3.51 -4.25 11.99
CA THR A 287 -4.57 -4.39 10.99
C THR A 287 -4.24 -3.65 9.69
N THR A 288 -3.05 -3.04 9.62
CA THR A 288 -2.57 -2.20 8.50
C THR A 288 -1.41 -2.86 7.74
N GLY A 289 -1.26 -4.19 7.86
CA GLY A 289 -0.16 -4.93 7.23
C GLY A 289 1.23 -4.57 7.76
N GLY A 290 1.32 -4.04 8.99
CA GLY A 290 2.55 -3.71 9.68
C GLY A 290 3.02 -2.26 9.53
N LEU A 291 2.20 -1.39 8.95
CA LEU A 291 2.48 0.05 8.88
C LEU A 291 2.32 0.74 10.25
N ALA A 292 1.36 0.29 11.05
CA ALA A 292 1.13 0.73 12.41
C ALA A 292 0.95 -0.48 13.33
N TRP A 293 1.46 -0.39 14.55
CA TRP A 293 1.43 -1.46 15.53
C TRP A 293 0.84 -0.97 16.85
N LEU A 294 -0.03 -1.79 17.44
CA LEU A 294 -0.47 -1.65 18.83
C LEU A 294 0.36 -2.60 19.68
N TYR A 295 1.11 -2.04 20.64
CA TYR A 295 1.92 -2.80 21.58
C TYR A 295 1.10 -3.14 22.83
N ALA A 296 1.21 -4.38 23.30
CA ALA A 296 0.37 -4.94 24.34
C ALA A 296 1.23 -5.66 25.39
N ASP A 297 1.10 -5.21 26.63
CA ASP A 297 1.79 -5.75 27.80
C ASP A 297 0.81 -6.55 28.69
N LEU A 298 1.20 -6.88 29.92
CA LEU A 298 0.41 -7.75 30.80
C LEU A 298 -0.91 -7.13 31.28
N ASP A 299 -1.01 -5.80 31.41
CA ASP A 299 -2.23 -5.13 31.85
C ASP A 299 -3.10 -4.60 30.69
N GLY A 300 -2.55 -4.66 29.48
CA GLY A 300 -3.28 -4.58 28.22
C GLY A 300 -2.83 -3.39 27.39
N THR A 301 -3.79 -2.65 26.83
CA THR A 301 -3.52 -1.50 25.96
C THR A 301 -4.13 -0.18 26.46
N GLY A 302 -4.74 -0.19 27.65
CA GLY A 302 -5.53 0.96 28.17
C GLY A 302 -4.71 2.19 28.55
N ASN A 303 -3.42 1.99 28.87
CA ASN A 303 -2.43 2.95 29.34
C ASN A 303 -1.27 3.12 28.35
N GLY A 304 -1.33 2.47 27.19
CA GLY A 304 -0.16 2.26 26.33
C GLY A 304 0.82 1.27 26.95
N TYR A 305 1.90 0.97 26.23
CA TYR A 305 2.92 0.05 26.71
C TYR A 305 3.67 0.63 27.92
N ASP A 306 3.72 -0.12 29.02
CA ASP A 306 4.54 0.18 30.19
C ASP A 306 5.62 -0.90 30.36
N PRO A 307 6.92 -0.57 30.30
CA PRO A 307 7.99 -1.53 30.59
C PRO A 307 7.84 -2.21 31.96
N GLY A 308 7.22 -1.54 32.95
CA GLY A 308 6.92 -2.13 34.25
C GLY A 308 5.83 -3.21 34.24
N GLN A 309 5.10 -3.37 33.14
CA GLN A 309 4.09 -4.40 32.89
C GLN A 309 4.50 -5.35 31.74
N ALA A 310 5.73 -5.25 31.24
CA ALA A 310 6.26 -6.18 30.26
C ALA A 310 6.34 -7.61 30.80
N GLY A 311 6.40 -8.58 29.89
CA GLY A 311 6.83 -9.93 30.25
C GLY A 311 8.34 -9.94 30.53
N ASP A 312 8.78 -10.68 31.55
CA ASP A 312 10.21 -10.78 31.91
C ASP A 312 10.82 -12.09 31.37
N LEU A 313 11.80 -11.97 30.47
CA LEU A 313 12.55 -13.08 29.91
C LEU A 313 13.97 -13.08 30.48
N THR A 314 14.26 -14.07 31.31
CA THR A 314 15.61 -14.34 31.80
C THR A 314 16.26 -15.45 30.97
N VAL A 315 17.36 -15.10 30.29
CA VAL A 315 18.15 -16.03 29.47
C VAL A 315 19.43 -16.42 30.18
N THR A 316 19.52 -17.67 30.63
CA THR A 316 20.67 -18.20 31.37
C THR A 316 21.67 -18.89 30.44
N PRO A 317 22.97 -18.92 30.79
CA PRO A 317 23.97 -19.70 30.05
C PRO A 317 23.60 -21.19 29.98
N SER A 318 24.00 -21.85 28.89
CA SER A 318 23.95 -23.31 28.78
C SER A 318 25.08 -23.94 29.59
N GLU A 319 24.78 -25.08 30.23
CA GLU A 319 25.79 -25.92 30.91
C GLU A 319 26.68 -26.68 29.90
N ASP A 320 26.30 -26.71 28.62
CA ASP A 320 27.09 -27.37 27.59
C ASP A 320 28.27 -26.50 27.11
N THR A 321 29.46 -26.90 27.54
CA THR A 321 30.74 -26.27 27.23
C THR A 321 31.56 -27.02 26.17
N THR A 322 31.03 -28.10 25.59
CA THR A 322 31.79 -29.00 24.71
C THR A 322 31.65 -28.60 23.25
N PRO A 323 32.64 -27.99 22.59
CA PRO A 323 32.47 -27.55 21.20
C PRO A 323 32.13 -28.72 20.25
N PRO A 324 31.30 -28.51 19.21
CA PRO A 324 31.00 -29.55 18.24
C PRO A 324 32.29 -29.97 17.54
N ALA A 325 32.34 -31.23 17.11
CA ALA A 325 33.50 -31.72 16.37
C ALA A 325 33.73 -30.86 15.10
N ALA A 326 34.99 -30.62 14.76
CA ALA A 326 35.30 -29.96 13.50
C ALA A 326 34.75 -30.82 12.34
N PRO A 327 33.96 -30.25 11.40
CA PRO A 327 33.53 -30.94 10.18
C PRO A 327 34.71 -31.61 9.50
N ALA A 328 34.54 -32.84 9.03
CA ALA A 328 35.61 -33.55 8.33
C ALA A 328 35.45 -33.40 6.81
N ASN A 329 36.50 -33.75 6.06
CA ASN A 329 36.44 -33.88 4.60
C ASN A 329 35.93 -32.65 3.83
N LEU A 330 36.30 -31.42 4.22
CA LEU A 330 36.04 -30.27 3.35
C LEU A 330 36.74 -30.47 2.00
N HIS A 331 35.97 -30.48 0.93
CA HIS A 331 36.47 -30.64 -0.41
C HIS A 331 35.70 -29.76 -1.40
N LEU A 332 36.38 -29.47 -2.51
CA LEU A 332 35.78 -28.81 -3.66
C LEU A 332 34.94 -29.82 -4.43
N VAL A 333 33.65 -29.53 -4.60
CA VAL A 333 32.75 -30.31 -5.47
C VAL A 333 32.94 -29.84 -6.91
N GLU A 334 32.81 -28.54 -7.15
CA GLU A 334 33.05 -27.91 -8.45
C GLU A 334 33.35 -26.41 -8.32
N ALA A 335 33.98 -25.84 -9.35
CA ALA A 335 34.26 -24.42 -9.43
C ALA A 335 34.04 -23.89 -10.86
N SER A 336 33.48 -22.69 -10.95
CA SER A 336 33.28 -21.96 -12.19
C SER A 336 33.83 -20.52 -12.06
N PRO A 337 33.83 -19.74 -13.14
CA PRO A 337 34.08 -18.31 -13.07
C PRO A 337 33.24 -17.52 -12.07
N SER A 338 32.01 -17.97 -11.79
CA SER A 338 31.02 -17.26 -10.98
C SER A 338 30.72 -17.90 -9.62
N PHE A 339 31.09 -19.16 -9.37
CA PHE A 339 30.80 -19.83 -8.10
C PHE A 339 31.81 -20.91 -7.72
N VAL A 340 31.78 -21.29 -6.44
CA VAL A 340 32.51 -22.42 -5.86
C VAL A 340 31.51 -23.24 -5.05
N HIS A 341 31.45 -24.54 -5.29
CA HIS A 341 30.63 -25.47 -4.53
C HIS A 341 31.54 -26.32 -3.64
N LEU A 342 31.32 -26.25 -2.33
CA LEU A 342 32.06 -26.98 -1.30
C LEU A 342 31.15 -27.99 -0.63
N ALA A 343 31.71 -29.13 -0.22
CA ALA A 343 31.02 -30.10 0.62
C ALA A 343 31.96 -30.60 1.73
N TRP A 344 31.38 -31.07 2.82
CA TRP A 344 32.05 -31.62 3.99
C TRP A 344 31.17 -32.70 4.60
N ASP A 345 31.76 -33.54 5.46
CA ASP A 345 31.00 -34.52 6.23
C ASP A 345 30.17 -33.81 7.29
N ALA A 346 28.90 -34.21 7.39
CA ALA A 346 28.02 -33.71 8.44
C ALA A 346 28.58 -34.06 9.81
N VAL A 347 28.64 -33.07 10.70
CA VAL A 347 28.98 -33.30 12.11
C VAL A 347 27.75 -33.89 12.80
N PRO A 348 27.82 -35.12 13.35
CA PRO A 348 26.68 -35.79 13.95
C PRO A 348 26.48 -35.32 15.40
N ASP A 349 26.35 -34.00 15.57
CA ASP A 349 26.06 -33.39 16.87
C ASP A 349 24.60 -32.91 16.88
N ALA A 350 23.86 -33.31 17.91
CA ALA A 350 22.43 -33.04 18.01
C ALA A 350 22.15 -31.55 18.28
N ASP A 351 23.13 -30.83 18.81
CA ASP A 351 23.06 -29.39 19.09
C ASP A 351 23.78 -28.51 18.06
N LEU A 352 24.20 -29.08 16.92
CA LEU A 352 24.88 -28.33 15.89
C LEU A 352 23.99 -27.22 15.33
N TYR A 353 24.38 -25.97 15.60
CA TYR A 353 23.64 -24.80 15.12
C TYR A 353 23.88 -24.49 13.64
N ARG A 354 25.13 -24.19 13.26
CA ARG A 354 25.51 -23.83 11.89
C ARG A 354 26.97 -24.17 11.59
N TYR A 355 27.27 -24.26 10.30
CA TYR A 355 28.63 -24.28 9.78
C TYR A 355 29.08 -22.87 9.41
N GLU A 356 30.27 -22.47 9.81
CA GLU A 356 30.88 -21.23 9.32
C GLU A 356 32.04 -21.52 8.36
N VAL A 357 31.94 -20.94 7.17
CA VAL A 357 32.94 -21.10 6.11
C VAL A 357 33.85 -19.88 6.09
N TYR A 358 35.16 -20.14 6.15
CA TYR A 358 36.19 -19.11 6.12
C TYR A 358 37.03 -19.23 4.85
N ARG A 359 37.34 -18.08 4.24
CA ARG A 359 38.22 -18.01 3.05
C ARG A 359 39.41 -17.13 3.34
N ARG A 360 40.53 -17.41 2.67
CA ARG A 360 41.62 -16.46 2.48
C ARG A 360 42.12 -16.44 1.05
N GLU A 361 42.64 -15.28 0.64
CA GLU A 361 43.19 -15.05 -0.71
C GLU A 361 44.67 -15.39 -0.82
N ALA A 362 45.39 -15.47 0.31
CA ALA A 362 46.83 -15.74 0.36
C ALA A 362 47.13 -17.14 0.93
N SER A 363 48.28 -17.71 0.55
CA SER A 363 48.74 -19.03 1.02
C SER A 363 49.19 -19.06 2.49
N SER A 364 49.33 -17.90 3.14
CA SER A 364 49.67 -17.75 4.56
C SER A 364 48.95 -16.53 5.17
N GLY A 365 48.77 -16.52 6.49
CA GLY A 365 48.00 -15.51 7.23
C GLY A 365 46.65 -16.02 7.77
N PRO A 366 45.96 -15.21 8.60
CA PRO A 366 44.71 -15.58 9.24
C PRO A 366 43.57 -15.69 8.23
N TYR A 367 42.61 -16.58 8.50
CA TYR A 367 41.39 -16.71 7.71
C TYR A 367 40.40 -15.59 8.04
N GLY A 368 39.69 -15.07 7.04
CA GLY A 368 38.57 -14.15 7.24
C GLY A 368 37.23 -14.90 7.17
N ARG A 369 36.27 -14.50 8.01
CA ARG A 369 34.86 -14.93 7.84
C ARG A 369 34.37 -14.48 6.47
N TRP A 370 33.70 -15.35 5.74
CA TRP A 370 33.12 -15.02 4.44
C TRP A 370 31.77 -14.31 4.65
N PRO A 371 31.60 -13.01 4.33
CA PRO A 371 30.27 -12.41 4.31
C PRO A 371 29.53 -12.83 3.04
N THR A 372 28.20 -12.95 3.13
CA THR A 372 27.27 -13.33 2.06
C THR A 372 27.14 -12.33 0.91
N SER A 373 28.14 -11.48 0.61
CA SER A 373 28.06 -10.51 -0.50
C SER A 373 29.33 -10.37 -1.35
N ARG A 374 29.23 -10.91 -2.57
CA ARG A 374 29.93 -10.69 -3.87
C ARG A 374 31.47 -10.84 -3.99
N PRO A 375 31.98 -11.55 -5.02
CA PRO A 375 33.40 -11.82 -5.18
C PRO A 375 34.13 -10.76 -6.03
N ARG A 376 35.39 -10.48 -5.68
CA ARG A 376 36.43 -10.04 -6.64
C ARG A 376 37.51 -11.13 -6.67
N ARG A 377 37.84 -11.62 -7.87
CA ARG A 377 38.87 -12.64 -8.11
C ARG A 377 40.27 -12.09 -7.83
N LEU A 378 41.14 -12.87 -7.19
CA LEU A 378 42.43 -13.34 -7.73
C LEU A 378 43.13 -14.30 -6.75
N GLY A 379 43.24 -15.58 -7.12
CA GLY A 379 44.01 -16.61 -6.39
C GLY A 379 43.22 -17.92 -6.23
N THR A 380 43.92 -19.07 -6.14
CA THR A 380 43.33 -20.33 -5.67
C THR A 380 43.09 -20.22 -4.16
N PRO A 381 41.83 -20.13 -3.68
CA PRO A 381 41.56 -19.95 -2.27
C PRO A 381 41.92 -21.23 -1.50
N THR A 382 42.49 -21.05 -0.30
CA THR A 382 42.52 -22.10 0.72
C THR A 382 41.39 -21.81 1.69
N TRP A 383 40.65 -22.86 2.06
CA TRP A 383 39.44 -22.78 2.87
C TRP A 383 39.72 -23.37 4.25
N ALA A 384 39.12 -22.79 5.28
CA ALA A 384 39.04 -23.37 6.61
C ALA A 384 37.63 -23.13 7.15
N TRP A 385 37.29 -23.81 8.24
CA TRP A 385 35.97 -23.71 8.84
C TRP A 385 36.12 -23.74 10.36
N SER A 386 35.16 -23.13 11.03
CA SER A 386 34.92 -23.35 12.45
C SER A 386 33.45 -23.66 12.65
N ALA A 387 33.16 -24.54 13.60
CA ALA A 387 31.84 -24.59 14.20
C ALA A 387 31.81 -23.55 15.32
N THR A 388 30.71 -22.81 15.43
CA THR A 388 30.54 -21.77 16.44
C THR A 388 29.16 -21.93 17.04
N ARG A 389 29.11 -21.80 18.36
CA ARG A 389 27.88 -21.82 19.16
C ARG A 389 27.45 -20.38 19.47
N PRO A 390 26.19 -20.14 19.90
CA PRO A 390 25.77 -18.86 20.45
C PRO A 390 26.71 -18.37 21.54
#